data_AF-T1A315-F1
#
_entry.id   AF-T1A315-F1
#
_cell.length_a   1.000
_cell.length_b   1.000
_cell.length_c   1.000
_cell.angle_alpha   90.00
_cell.angle_beta   90.00
_cell.angle_gamma   90.00
#
_symmetry.space_group_name_H-M   'P 1'
#
loop_
_entity.id
_entity.type
_entity.pdbx_description
1 polymer ?
#
loop_
_entity_poly.entity_id
_entity_poly.type
_entity_poly.pdbx_seq_one_letter_code
_entity_poly.pdbx_strand_id
1 'polypeptide(L)'
;FEVFINSKNMEHFQWIVALTRIMSAVFRKGGDVTFLVEELKAVFDPRGGYFRPGGVYMPSIVAELGLIIEQHLKSIGMIKDSE
;
A
#
# COMPACT_ATOMS: atom_id res chain seq x y z
N PHE A 1 -6.90 -4.77 -12.93
CA PHE A 1 -6.91 -3.52 -12.16
C PHE A 1 -5.60 -2.78 -12.41
N GLU A 2 -5.63 -1.45 -12.41
CA GLU A 2 -4.42 -0.62 -12.41
C GLU A 2 -4.41 0.19 -11.11
N VAL A 3 -3.23 0.33 -10.51
CA VAL A 3 -3.03 1.08 -9.27
C VAL A 3 -2.12 2.25 -9.58
N PHE A 4 -2.54 3.45 -9.19
CA PHE A 4 -1.77 4.68 -9.37
C PHE A 4 -1.48 5.31 -8.00
N ILE A 5 -0.19 5.52 -7.71
CA ILE A 5 0.25 6.23 -6.51
C ILE A 5 0.89 7.53 -6.96
N ASN A 6 0.42 8.65 -6.42
CA ASN A 6 0.98 9.97 -6.70
C ASN A 6 1.56 10.58 -5.43
N SER A 7 2.66 11.30 -5.56
CA SER A 7 3.30 12.04 -4.47
C SER A 7 3.70 13.42 -4.94
N LYS A 8 3.47 14.43 -4.09
CA LYS A 8 3.98 15.79 -4.30
C LYS A 8 5.44 15.94 -3.85
N ASN A 9 5.99 14.95 -3.13
CA ASN A 9 7.39 14.96 -2.71
C ASN A 9 8.27 14.37 -3.82
N MET A 10 9.09 15.23 -4.42
CA MET A 10 9.99 14.86 -5.51
C MET A 10 11.11 13.89 -5.08
N GLU A 11 11.50 13.87 -3.80
CA GLU A 11 12.53 12.95 -3.29
C GLU A 11 12.11 11.48 -3.39
N HIS A 12 10.80 11.21 -3.32
CA HIS A 12 10.25 9.85 -3.40
C HIS A 12 9.76 9.50 -4.80
N PHE A 13 9.83 10.42 -5.77
CA PHE A 13 9.15 10.28 -7.05
C PHE A 13 9.53 8.98 -7.80
N GLN A 14 10.82 8.67 -7.91
CA GLN A 14 11.29 7.48 -8.61
C GLN A 14 10.76 6.18 -7.96
N TRP A 15 10.78 6.11 -6.63
CA TRP A 15 10.30 4.95 -5.88
C TRP A 15 8.79 4.79 -5.97
N ILE A 16 8.03 5.89 -5.94
CA ILE A 16 6.57 5.89 -6.11
C ILE A 16 6.18 5.42 -7.52
N VAL A 17 6.91 5.87 -8.55
CA VAL A 17 6.69 5.39 -9.94
C VAL A 17 7.02 3.90 -10.07
N ALA A 18 8.13 3.45 -9.47
CA ALA A 18 8.51 2.04 -9.47
C ALA A 18 7.43 1.17 -8.78
N LEU A 19 6.96 1.60 -7.60
CA LEU A 19 5.91 0.90 -6.85
C LEU A 19 4.60 0.83 -7.64
N THR A 20 4.18 1.95 -8.23
CA THR A 20 3.00 2.03 -9.11
C THR A 20 3.06 1.02 -10.26
N ARG A 21 4.22 0.91 -10.92
CA ARG A 21 4.43 -0.02 -12.04
C ARG A 21 4.41 -1.48 -11.61
N ILE A 22 5.10 -1.81 -10.51
CA ILE A 22 5.18 -3.18 -10.00
C ILE A 22 3.81 -3.63 -9.51
N MET A 23 3.12 -2.81 -8.72
CA MET A 23 1.77 -3.11 -8.24
C MET A 23 0.81 -3.34 -9.41
N SER A 24 0.78 -2.42 -10.38
CA SER A 24 -0.06 -2.60 -11.58
C SER A 24 0.30 -3.86 -12.36
N ALA A 25 1.56 -4.27 -12.41
CA ALA A 25 1.96 -5.54 -13.03
C ALA A 25 1.41 -6.76 -12.27
N VAL A 26 1.48 -6.76 -10.93
CA VAL A 26 0.92 -7.85 -10.09
C VAL A 26 -0.60 -7.93 -10.25
N PHE A 27 -1.31 -6.80 -10.17
CA PHE A 27 -2.76 -6.74 -10.36
C PHE A 27 -3.21 -7.14 -11.77
N ARG A 28 -2.36 -6.96 -12.80
CA ARG A 28 -2.63 -7.43 -14.17
C ARG A 28 -2.31 -8.91 -14.37
N LYS A 29 -1.25 -9.43 -13.73
CA LYS A 29 -0.93 -10.86 -13.76
C LYS A 29 -2.08 -11.69 -13.19
N GLY A 30 -2.82 -11.13 -12.22
CA GLY A 30 -3.97 -11.78 -11.61
C GLY A 30 -3.58 -12.88 -10.63
N GLY A 31 -4.57 -13.61 -10.13
CA GLY A 31 -4.41 -14.55 -9.02
C GLY A 31 -4.69 -13.89 -7.67
N ASP A 32 -4.16 -14.48 -6.61
CA ASP A 32 -4.27 -13.91 -5.27
C ASP A 32 -3.33 -12.70 -5.13
N VAL A 33 -3.92 -11.51 -5.05
CA VAL A 33 -3.21 -10.23 -4.85
C VAL A 33 -3.30 -9.74 -3.41
N THR A 34 -3.99 -10.48 -2.54
CA THR A 34 -4.21 -10.07 -1.14
C THR A 34 -2.91 -10.09 -0.34
N PHE A 35 -1.95 -10.95 -0.71
CA PHE A 35 -0.62 -10.99 -0.08
C PHE A 35 0.12 -9.64 -0.14
N LEU A 36 -0.14 -8.80 -1.15
CA LEU A 36 0.48 -7.48 -1.26
C LEU A 36 0.17 -6.60 -0.05
N VAL A 37 -0.98 -6.78 0.60
CA VAL A 37 -1.35 -6.04 1.81
C VAL A 37 -0.33 -6.29 2.92
N GLU A 38 -0.01 -7.55 3.16
CA GLU A 38 0.92 -7.95 4.23
C GLU A 38 2.35 -7.52 3.89
N GLU A 39 2.79 -7.70 2.64
CA GLU A 39 4.11 -7.26 2.17
C GLU A 39 4.30 -5.74 2.36
N LEU A 40 3.28 -4.94 2.04
CA LEU A 40 3.37 -3.48 2.18
C LEU A 40 3.32 -3.04 3.64
N LYS A 41 2.45 -3.64 4.47
CA LYS A 41 2.35 -3.35 5.91
C LYS A 41 3.64 -3.69 6.67
N ALA A 42 4.39 -4.68 6.21
CA ALA A 42 5.67 -5.09 6.81
C ALA A 42 6.81 -4.08 6.56
N VAL A 43 6.66 -3.15 5.62
CA VAL A 43 7.70 -2.15 5.31
C VAL A 43 7.76 -1.08 6.41
N PHE A 44 8.94 -0.92 7.01
CA PHE A 44 9.22 0.11 8.01
C PHE A 44 10.19 1.17 7.46
N ASP A 45 10.02 2.41 7.92
CA ASP A 45 10.99 3.47 7.66
C ASP A 45 12.10 3.39 8.72
N PRO A 46 13.38 3.25 8.35
CA PRO A 46 14.49 3.21 9.30
C PRO A 46 14.64 4.50 10.12
N ARG A 47 14.06 5.61 9.67
CA ARG A 47 14.02 6.89 10.40
C ARG A 47 12.88 6.95 11.43
N GLY A 48 12.09 5.89 11.53
CA GLY A 48 10.90 5.83 12.35
C GLY A 48 9.63 6.16 11.56
N GLY A 49 8.50 5.67 12.05
CA GLY A 49 7.19 5.96 11.49
C GLY A 49 6.67 7.35 11.85
N TYR A 50 5.40 7.59 11.52
CA TYR A 50 4.71 8.84 11.84
C TYR A 50 3.29 8.56 12.33
N PHE A 51 2.69 9.55 12.98
CA PHE A 51 1.28 9.50 13.34
C PHE A 51 0.48 10.22 12.27
N ARG A 52 -0.52 9.53 11.71
CA ARG A 52 -1.47 10.15 10.79
C ARG A 52 -2.52 10.97 11.57
N PRO A 53 -3.23 11.89 10.90
CA PRO A 53 -4.38 12.57 11.52
C PRO A 53 -5.36 11.57 12.14
N GLY A 54 -5.73 11.79 13.39
CA GLY A 54 -6.51 10.83 14.18
C GLY A 54 -5.70 9.92 15.11
N GLY A 55 -4.37 10.08 15.17
CA GLY A 55 -3.53 9.48 16.21
C GLY A 55 -3.15 8.02 15.97
N VAL A 56 -3.34 7.50 14.75
CA VAL A 56 -2.91 6.14 14.39
C VAL A 56 -1.46 6.17 13.95
N TYR A 57 -0.62 5.33 14.55
CA TYR A 57 0.78 5.18 14.17
C TYR A 57 0.93 4.39 12.87
N MET A 58 1.73 4.90 11.95
CA MET A 58 2.13 4.27 10.69
C MET A 58 3.64 4.02 10.69
N PRO A 59 4.12 2.78 10.52
CA PRO A 59 5.55 2.48 10.55
C PRO A 59 6.31 2.98 9.31
N SER A 60 5.62 3.23 8.20
CA SER A 60 6.14 3.90 7.00
C SER A 60 5.00 4.39 6.12
N ILE A 61 5.30 5.20 5.09
CA ILE A 61 4.33 5.56 4.04
C ILE A 61 3.89 4.31 3.26
N VAL A 62 4.79 3.36 3.05
CA VAL A 62 4.49 2.11 2.33
C VAL A 62 3.52 1.24 3.13
N ALA A 63 3.66 1.19 4.45
CA ALA A 63 2.71 0.50 5.32
C ALA A 63 1.34 1.16 5.33
N GLU A 64 1.28 2.49 5.31
CA GLU A 64 0.00 3.21 5.15
C GLU A 64 -0.68 2.87 3.81
N LEU A 65 0.09 2.79 2.71
CA LEU A 65 -0.44 2.33 1.43
C LEU A 65 -1.00 0.90 1.54
N GLY A 66 -0.32 0.00 2.26
CA GLY A 66 -0.82 -1.35 2.54
C GLY A 66 -2.20 -1.36 3.21
N LEU A 67 -2.42 -0.48 4.19
CA LEU A 67 -3.75 -0.31 4.82
C LEU A 67 -4.81 0.23 3.86
N ILE A 68 -4.46 1.20 3.01
CA ILE A 68 -5.40 1.76 2.01
C ILE A 68 -5.80 0.67 1.01
N ILE A 69 -4.84 -0.14 0.55
CA ILE A 69 -5.09 -1.24 -0.37
C ILE A 69 -5.95 -2.32 0.30
N GLU A 70 -5.69 -2.66 1.56
CA GLU A 70 -6.53 -3.58 2.32
C GLU A 70 -7.99 -3.12 2.35
N GLN A 71 -8.21 -1.85 2.71
CA GLN A 71 -9.55 -1.26 2.73
C GLN A 71 -10.23 -1.34 1.36
N HIS A 72 -9.48 -1.11 0.28
CA HIS A 72 -9.98 -1.25 -1.08
C HIS A 72 -10.31 -2.72 -1.41
N LEU A 73 -9.42 -3.67 -1.13
CA LEU A 73 -9.64 -5.09 -1.40
C LEU A 73 -10.82 -5.65 -0.60
N LYS A 74 -11.04 -5.16 0.63
CA LYS A 74 -12.23 -5.46 1.43
C LYS A 74 -13.50 -4.90 0.77
N SER A 75 -13.48 -3.64 0.34
CA SER A 75 -14.67 -2.99 -0.25
C SER A 75 -15.13 -3.63 -1.56
N ILE A 76 -14.21 -4.23 -2.32
CA ILE A 76 -14.54 -4.98 -3.55
C ILE A 76 -14.75 -6.50 -3.31
N GLY A 77 -14.73 -6.95 -2.05
CA GLY A 77 -15.00 -8.33 -1.66
C GLY A 77 -13.87 -9.33 -1.94
N MET A 78 -12.64 -8.86 -2.19
CA MET A 78 -11.47 -9.73 -2.37
C MET A 78 -10.86 -10.18 -1.04
N ILE A 79 -10.96 -9.35 0.00
CA ILE A 79 -10.64 -9.73 1.38
C ILE A 79 -11.95 -9.74 2.14
N LYS A 80 -12.24 -10.84 2.84
CA LYS A 80 -13.34 -10.89 3.80
C LYS A 80 -12.83 -10.40 5.13
N ASP A 81 -13.61 -9.58 5.82
CA ASP A 81 -13.34 -9.35 7.24
C ASP A 81 -13.43 -10.69 7.95
N SER A 82 -12.37 -11.03 8.68
CA SER A 82 -12.44 -12.09 9.68
C SER A 82 -13.50 -11.66 10.67
N GLU A 83 -14.61 -12.39 10.75
CA GLU A 83 -15.66 -12.20 11.78
C GLU A 83 -15.07 -12.12 13.19
#